data_AF-M5ET57-F1
#
_entry.id   AF-M5ET57-F1
#
_cell.length_a   1.000
_cell.length_b   1.000
_cell.length_c   1.000
_cell.angle_alpha   90.00
_cell.angle_beta   90.00
_cell.angle_gamma   90.00
#
_symmetry.space_group_name_H-M   'P 1'
#
loop_
_entity.id
_entity.type
_entity.pdbx_description
1 polymer ?
#
loop_
_entity_poly.entity_id
_entity_poly.type
_entity_poly.pdbx_seq_one_letter_code
_entity_poly.pdbx_strand_id
1 'polypeptide(L)'
;MESIELFAGAGGLGMGVSRAGFTPRAVIEWDRWCAAVVDHFSDAIVKNPIVGQTSENPRLREWHTKNLDRLPGLKFMRTLWVCDVSGGPFKFTATKPGTTPLGLEQAHRDLRISPAEFDEVAAELGRTLAFLKVPKPETDEVLAAFAAHKGEVTAGYVAKGG
;
A
#
# COMPACT_ATOMS: atom_id res chain seq x y z
N MET A 1 1.17 -16.77 -35.99
CA MET A 1 -0.01 -16.58 -35.11
C MET A 1 0.48 -15.68 -33.98
N GLU A 2 -0.19 -14.55 -33.73
CA GLU A 2 0.31 -13.52 -32.81
C GLU A 2 -0.69 -13.27 -31.66
N SER A 3 -0.19 -12.91 -30.47
CA SER A 3 -0.98 -12.68 -29.26
C SER A 3 -0.52 -11.41 -28.54
N ILE A 4 -1.48 -10.64 -28.01
CA ILE A 4 -1.24 -9.50 -27.12
C ILE A 4 -1.39 -9.96 -25.67
N GLU A 5 -0.34 -9.81 -24.87
CA GLU A 5 -0.31 -10.23 -23.48
C GLU A 5 -0.57 -9.04 -22.54
N LEU A 6 -1.80 -8.96 -22.02
CA LEU A 6 -2.25 -7.90 -21.10
C LEU A 6 -2.03 -8.24 -19.61
N PHE A 7 -1.66 -9.49 -19.31
CA PHE A 7 -1.43 -10.01 -17.96
C PHE A 7 -0.28 -11.04 -17.94
N ALA A 8 0.88 -10.67 -18.43
CA ALA A 8 2.09 -11.47 -18.21
C ALA A 8 2.55 -11.34 -16.74
N GLY A 9 1.79 -11.94 -15.83
CA GLY A 9 2.15 -12.09 -14.42
C GLY A 9 2.87 -13.42 -14.16
N ALA A 10 3.03 -13.79 -12.89
CA ALA A 10 3.59 -15.09 -12.49
C ALA A 10 2.93 -16.31 -13.18
N GLY A 11 1.65 -16.20 -13.54
CA GLY A 11 0.90 -17.22 -14.30
C GLY A 11 1.38 -17.42 -15.74
N GLY A 12 1.82 -16.37 -16.43
CA GLY A 12 2.35 -16.46 -17.81
C GLY A 12 3.73 -17.12 -17.85
N LEU A 13 4.60 -16.76 -16.90
CA LEU A 13 5.93 -17.35 -16.76
C LEU A 13 5.84 -18.83 -16.36
N GLY A 14 4.97 -19.19 -15.40
CA GLY A 14 4.74 -20.58 -14.98
C GLY A 14 4.29 -21.49 -16.13
N MET A 15 3.47 -20.98 -17.04
CA MET A 15 3.07 -21.71 -18.25
C MET A 15 4.21 -21.87 -19.26
N GLY A 16 5.07 -20.85 -19.42
CA GLY A 16 6.22 -20.88 -20.32
C GLY A 16 7.28 -21.92 -19.93
N VAL A 17 7.70 -21.95 -18.65
CA VAL A 17 8.71 -22.92 -18.17
C VAL A 17 8.20 -24.37 -18.15
N SER A 18 6.91 -24.60 -17.86
CA SER A 18 6.29 -25.93 -17.98
C SER A 18 6.28 -26.43 -19.42
N ARG A 19 6.01 -25.56 -20.39
CA ARG A 19 6.05 -25.91 -21.82
C ARG A 19 7.47 -26.12 -22.36
N ALA A 20 8.48 -25.55 -21.69
CA ALA A 20 9.89 -25.76 -22.00
C ALA A 20 10.51 -27.00 -21.31
N GLY A 21 9.70 -27.80 -20.59
CA GLY A 21 10.13 -29.07 -19.99
C GLY A 21 10.79 -28.96 -18.60
N PHE A 22 10.71 -27.80 -17.95
CA PHE A 22 11.21 -27.62 -16.59
C PHE A 22 10.16 -28.05 -15.56
N THR A 23 10.60 -28.78 -14.52
CA THR A 23 9.76 -29.18 -13.38
C THR A 23 10.01 -28.23 -12.18
N PRO A 24 9.02 -27.43 -11.72
CA PRO A 24 9.19 -26.55 -10.56
C PRO A 24 9.50 -27.34 -9.27
N ARG A 25 10.39 -26.83 -8.40
CA ARG A 25 10.74 -27.47 -7.11
C ARG A 25 10.10 -26.83 -5.87
N ALA A 26 9.74 -25.54 -5.92
CA ALA A 26 8.94 -24.85 -4.91
C ALA A 26 8.39 -23.53 -5.47
N VAL A 27 7.16 -23.18 -5.10
CA VAL A 27 6.55 -21.85 -5.22
C VAL A 27 5.97 -21.56 -3.85
N ILE A 28 6.47 -20.53 -3.18
CA ILE A 28 6.12 -20.22 -1.79
C ILE A 28 5.55 -18.80 -1.79
N GLU A 29 4.24 -18.72 -1.89
CA GLU A 29 3.45 -17.50 -1.72
C GLU A 29 2.39 -17.82 -0.64
N TRP A 30 2.71 -17.49 0.62
CA TRP A 30 1.89 -17.88 1.77
C TRP A 30 1.00 -16.76 2.29
N ASP A 31 1.28 -15.52 1.91
CA ASP A 31 0.52 -14.36 2.37
C ASP A 31 -0.43 -13.87 1.28
N ARG A 32 -1.63 -14.47 1.24
CA ARG A 32 -2.71 -14.03 0.33
C ARG A 32 -3.19 -12.61 0.63
N TRP A 33 -2.82 -12.06 1.78
CA TRP A 33 -3.42 -10.85 2.29
C TRP A 33 -2.68 -9.62 1.82
N CYS A 34 -1.35 -9.64 1.66
CA CYS A 34 -0.58 -8.43 1.33
C CYS A 34 -1.16 -7.66 0.12
N ALA A 35 -1.26 -8.28 -1.06
CA ALA A 35 -1.80 -7.62 -2.24
C ALA A 35 -3.31 -7.33 -2.12
N ALA A 36 -4.10 -8.23 -1.53
CA ALA A 36 -5.55 -8.07 -1.38
C ALA A 36 -5.92 -6.95 -0.38
N VAL A 37 -5.19 -6.86 0.73
CA VAL A 37 -5.28 -5.79 1.73
C VAL A 37 -4.97 -4.48 1.05
N VAL A 38 -3.83 -4.38 0.35
CA VAL A 38 -3.43 -3.13 -0.32
C VAL A 38 -4.44 -2.72 -1.40
N ASP A 39 -4.97 -3.66 -2.18
CA ASP A 39 -5.95 -3.41 -3.22
C ASP A 39 -7.25 -2.85 -2.62
N HIS A 40 -7.86 -3.57 -1.68
CA HIS A 40 -9.10 -3.17 -1.01
C HIS A 40 -8.93 -1.87 -0.23
N PHE A 41 -7.87 -1.77 0.59
CA PHE A 41 -7.57 -0.61 1.41
C PHE A 41 -7.41 0.66 0.57
N SER A 42 -6.70 0.57 -0.56
CA SER A 42 -6.48 1.72 -1.43
C SER A 42 -7.79 2.23 -2.02
N ASP A 43 -8.72 1.35 -2.40
CA ASP A 43 -10.03 1.75 -2.90
C ASP A 43 -10.94 2.28 -1.79
N ALA A 44 -10.85 1.72 -0.58
CA ALA A 44 -11.60 2.17 0.58
C ALA A 44 -11.18 3.59 1.00
N ILE A 45 -9.87 3.88 1.03
CA ILE A 45 -9.34 5.21 1.35
C ILE A 45 -9.85 6.27 0.36
N VAL A 46 -9.89 5.98 -0.94
CA VAL A 46 -10.43 6.91 -1.95
C VAL A 46 -11.87 7.33 -1.61
N LYS A 47 -12.68 6.38 -1.14
CA LYS A 47 -14.10 6.57 -0.81
C LYS A 47 -14.33 7.09 0.61
N ASN A 48 -13.31 7.11 1.46
CA ASN A 48 -13.43 7.49 2.85
C ASN A 48 -13.80 8.99 2.98
N PRO A 49 -14.78 9.35 3.83
CA PRO A 49 -15.26 10.72 3.92
C PRO A 49 -14.26 11.70 4.56
N ILE A 50 -13.36 11.21 5.40
CA ILE A 50 -12.41 12.04 6.16
C ILE A 50 -11.08 12.15 5.42
N VAL A 51 -10.60 11.07 4.79
CA VAL A 51 -9.25 11.01 4.19
C VAL A 51 -9.25 10.82 2.67
N GLY A 52 -10.43 10.70 2.04
CA GLY A 52 -10.60 10.45 0.61
C GLY A 52 -11.14 11.65 -0.19
N GLN A 53 -11.99 11.36 -1.17
CA GLN A 53 -12.53 12.32 -2.15
C GLN A 53 -13.33 13.48 -1.56
N THR A 54 -13.86 13.32 -0.35
CA THR A 54 -14.67 14.34 0.34
C THR A 54 -13.98 14.89 1.59
N SER A 55 -12.71 14.54 1.81
CA SER A 55 -11.89 15.01 2.92
C SER A 55 -11.97 16.53 3.06
N GLU A 56 -12.04 17.04 4.30
CA GLU A 56 -11.94 18.48 4.57
C GLU A 56 -10.56 19.03 4.20
N ASN A 57 -9.51 18.21 4.34
CA ASN A 57 -8.17 18.57 3.94
C ASN A 57 -8.07 18.70 2.40
N PRO A 58 -7.86 19.92 1.88
CA PRO A 58 -7.89 20.17 0.44
C PRO A 58 -6.80 19.41 -0.31
N ARG A 59 -5.70 19.04 0.36
CA ARG A 59 -4.56 18.35 -0.25
C ARG A 59 -4.87 16.86 -0.46
N LEU A 60 -5.48 16.22 0.54
CA LEU A 60 -5.99 14.86 0.41
C LEU A 60 -7.11 14.81 -0.63
N ARG A 61 -8.07 15.74 -0.55
CA ARG A 61 -9.17 15.83 -1.52
C ARG A 61 -8.67 15.99 -2.95
N GLU A 62 -7.70 16.88 -3.19
CA GLU A 62 -7.11 17.07 -4.51
C GLU A 62 -6.40 15.80 -5.01
N TRP A 63 -5.62 15.14 -4.15
CA TRP A 63 -4.95 13.90 -4.51
C TRP A 63 -5.96 12.82 -4.93
N HIS A 64 -6.99 12.58 -4.12
CA HIS A 64 -8.01 11.55 -4.34
C HIS A 64 -9.03 11.88 -5.46
N THR A 65 -8.98 13.07 -6.05
CA THR A 65 -9.86 13.46 -7.17
C THR A 65 -9.11 13.61 -8.48
N LYS A 66 -7.88 14.13 -8.47
CA LYS A 66 -7.13 14.45 -9.69
C LYS A 66 -6.01 13.48 -10.05
N ASN A 67 -5.69 12.50 -9.20
CA ASN A 67 -4.55 11.59 -9.39
C ASN A 67 -4.95 10.10 -9.41
N LEU A 68 -6.23 9.78 -9.62
CA LEU A 68 -6.71 8.40 -9.53
C LEU A 68 -6.23 7.51 -10.68
N ASP A 69 -5.81 8.09 -11.81
CA ASP A 69 -5.09 7.38 -12.88
C ASP A 69 -3.77 6.74 -12.38
N ARG A 70 -3.19 7.29 -11.30
CA ARG A 70 -1.97 6.77 -10.66
C ARG A 70 -2.24 5.69 -9.61
N LEU A 71 -3.50 5.42 -9.26
CA LEU A 71 -3.88 4.49 -8.19
C LEU A 71 -3.37 3.06 -8.42
N PRO A 72 -3.42 2.47 -9.64
CA PRO A 72 -2.88 1.14 -9.86
C PRO A 72 -1.38 1.04 -9.55
N GLY A 73 -0.60 2.04 -9.97
CA GLY A 73 0.83 2.12 -9.66
C GLY A 73 1.08 2.29 -8.16
N LEU A 74 0.24 3.06 -7.48
CA LEU A 74 0.35 3.21 -6.03
C LEU A 74 0.04 1.92 -5.27
N LYS A 75 -0.99 1.16 -5.70
CA LYS A 75 -1.30 -0.16 -5.13
C LYS A 75 -0.09 -1.08 -5.23
N PHE A 76 0.53 -1.18 -6.41
CA PHE A 76 1.75 -1.96 -6.59
C PHE A 76 2.90 -1.51 -5.67
N MET A 77 3.18 -0.21 -5.61
CA MET A 77 4.26 0.32 -4.76
C MET A 77 4.00 0.10 -3.27
N ARG A 78 2.75 0.17 -2.82
CA ARG A 78 2.34 -0.17 -1.44
C ARG A 78 2.54 -1.65 -1.16
N THR A 79 2.18 -2.54 -2.09
CA THR A 79 2.43 -3.98 -1.95
C THR A 79 3.93 -4.27 -1.83
N LEU A 80 4.77 -3.66 -2.68
CA LEU A 80 6.24 -3.77 -2.57
C LEU A 80 6.77 -3.25 -1.23
N TRP A 81 6.23 -2.12 -0.76
CA TRP A 81 6.58 -1.57 0.55
C TRP A 81 6.27 -2.55 1.68
N VAL A 82 5.05 -3.13 1.70
CA VAL A 82 4.67 -4.14 2.69
C VAL A 82 5.58 -5.37 2.60
N CYS A 83 5.89 -5.83 1.40
CA CYS A 83 6.80 -6.97 1.20
C CYS A 83 8.21 -6.71 1.76
N ASP A 84 8.76 -5.50 1.62
CA ASP A 84 10.11 -5.19 2.10
C ASP A 84 10.14 -5.09 3.64
N VAL A 85 9.19 -4.35 4.22
CA VAL A 85 9.16 -4.13 5.68
C VAL A 85 8.81 -5.40 6.47
N SER A 86 8.14 -6.37 5.86
CA SER A 86 7.87 -7.69 6.45
C SER A 86 9.01 -8.70 6.29
N GLY A 87 10.15 -8.29 5.69
CA GLY A 87 11.30 -9.17 5.49
C GLY A 87 11.19 -10.09 4.27
N GLY A 88 10.25 -9.79 3.37
CA GLY A 88 10.08 -10.50 2.10
C GLY A 88 11.22 -10.27 1.09
N PRO A 89 11.21 -11.03 -0.02
CA PRO A 89 12.32 -11.03 -0.99
C PRO A 89 12.34 -9.80 -1.92
N PHE A 90 11.25 -9.03 -1.97
CA PHE A 90 11.13 -7.86 -2.83
C PHE A 90 11.49 -6.58 -2.06
N LYS A 91 12.27 -5.69 -2.70
CA LYS A 91 12.75 -4.45 -2.10
C LYS A 91 11.98 -3.24 -2.60
N PHE A 92 11.65 -2.34 -1.68
CA PHE A 92 11.02 -1.07 -1.98
C PHE A 92 12.09 0.02 -2.15
N THR A 93 11.87 0.92 -3.10
CA THR A 93 12.69 2.12 -3.26
C THR A 93 11.79 3.33 -3.24
N ALA A 94 12.03 4.24 -2.31
CA ALA A 94 11.25 5.45 -2.16
C ALA A 94 11.42 6.36 -3.39
N THR A 95 10.32 6.80 -3.98
CA THR A 95 10.33 7.75 -5.11
C THR A 95 10.80 9.14 -4.69
N LYS A 96 10.63 9.48 -3.41
CA LYS A 96 11.14 10.70 -2.77
C LYS A 96 11.93 10.27 -1.53
N PRO A 97 13.26 10.05 -1.65
CA PRO A 97 14.08 9.68 -0.51
C PRO A 97 14.02 10.75 0.58
N GLY A 98 13.99 10.32 1.84
CA GLY A 98 13.95 11.17 3.01
C GLY A 98 15.04 10.80 4.02
N THR A 99 14.84 11.21 5.26
CA THR A 99 15.68 10.80 6.39
C THR A 99 15.47 9.35 6.80
N THR A 100 14.31 8.77 6.46
CA THR A 100 14.03 7.36 6.68
C THR A 100 14.21 6.53 5.41
N PRO A 101 14.65 5.25 5.52
CA PRO A 101 14.82 4.36 4.36
C PRO A 101 13.56 4.22 3.51
N LEU A 102 12.39 4.36 4.12
CA LEU A 102 11.09 4.20 3.48
C LEU A 102 10.57 5.50 2.83
N GLY A 103 11.18 6.64 3.12
CA GLY A 103 10.83 7.94 2.52
C GLY A 103 9.38 8.38 2.79
N LEU A 104 8.72 7.82 3.81
CA LEU A 104 7.33 8.14 4.13
C LEU A 104 7.19 9.62 4.50
N GLU A 105 8.19 10.22 5.15
CA GLU A 105 8.12 11.64 5.50
C GLU A 105 7.99 12.51 4.26
N GLN A 106 8.84 12.31 3.24
CA GLN A 106 8.83 13.15 2.03
C GLN A 106 7.67 12.84 1.09
N ALA A 107 7.19 11.59 1.10
CA ALA A 107 6.00 11.21 0.36
C ALA A 107 4.74 11.91 0.90
N HIS A 108 4.65 12.14 2.22
CA HIS A 108 3.45 12.67 2.88
C HIS A 108 3.57 14.13 3.34
N ARG A 109 4.78 14.72 3.35
CA ARG A 109 5.03 16.08 3.87
C ARG A 109 4.08 17.14 3.31
N ASP A 110 3.87 17.12 2.00
CA ASP A 110 3.02 18.10 1.32
C ASP A 110 1.52 17.85 1.51
N LEU A 111 1.12 16.67 1.98
CA LEU A 111 -0.28 16.34 2.24
C LEU A 111 -0.78 16.91 3.58
N ARG A 112 0.15 17.21 4.51
CA ARG A 112 -0.15 17.74 5.85
C ARG A 112 -1.21 16.91 6.57
N ILE A 113 -0.99 15.61 6.62
CA ILE A 113 -1.88 14.67 7.31
C ILE A 113 -1.80 14.96 8.81
N SER A 114 -2.93 15.34 9.41
CA SER A 114 -3.10 15.53 10.85
C SER A 114 -3.07 14.18 11.58
N PRO A 115 -2.80 14.18 12.90
CA PRO A 115 -2.88 12.96 13.71
C PRO A 115 -4.24 12.25 13.62
N ALA A 116 -5.34 13.00 13.55
CA ALA A 116 -6.70 12.44 13.46
C ALA A 116 -6.96 11.80 12.08
N GLU A 117 -6.49 12.44 11.00
CA GLU A 117 -6.57 11.83 9.67
C GLU A 117 -5.72 10.55 9.59
N PHE A 118 -4.54 10.54 10.20
CA PHE A 118 -3.73 9.31 10.29
C PHE A 118 -4.47 8.20 11.03
N ASP A 119 -5.12 8.52 12.15
CA ASP A 119 -5.90 7.54 12.93
C ASP A 119 -7.08 6.99 12.13
N GLU A 120 -7.71 7.82 11.29
CA GLU A 120 -8.76 7.36 10.39
C GLU A 120 -8.23 6.46 9.27
N VAL A 121 -7.04 6.75 8.72
CA VAL A 121 -6.37 5.84 7.78
C VAL A 121 -6.10 4.48 8.46
N ALA A 122 -5.62 4.48 9.72
CA ALA A 122 -5.41 3.26 10.49
C ALA A 122 -6.73 2.51 10.76
N ALA A 123 -7.82 3.22 11.02
CA ALA A 123 -9.14 2.63 11.18
C ALA A 123 -9.64 1.98 9.88
N GLU A 124 -9.41 2.60 8.72
CA GLU A 124 -9.74 2.01 7.41
C GLU A 124 -8.91 0.76 7.10
N LEU A 125 -7.64 0.75 7.52
CA LEU A 125 -6.81 -0.45 7.44
C LEU A 125 -7.40 -1.57 8.31
N GLY A 126 -7.79 -1.27 9.55
CA GLY A 126 -8.48 -2.22 10.43
C GLY A 126 -9.77 -2.78 9.84
N ARG A 127 -10.59 -1.92 9.21
CA ARG A 127 -11.81 -2.35 8.48
C ARG A 127 -11.49 -3.26 7.30
N THR A 128 -10.41 -2.97 6.57
CA THR A 128 -9.96 -3.81 5.45
C THR A 128 -9.49 -5.19 5.93
N LEU A 129 -8.70 -5.25 7.00
CA LEU A 129 -8.24 -6.51 7.59
C LEU A 129 -9.43 -7.35 8.07
N ALA A 130 -10.42 -6.71 8.70
CA ALA A 130 -11.66 -7.37 9.12
C ALA A 130 -12.50 -7.86 7.92
N PHE A 131 -12.64 -7.06 6.86
CA PHE A 131 -13.35 -7.43 5.63
C PHE A 131 -12.73 -8.69 5.00
N LEU A 132 -11.41 -8.72 4.95
CA LEU A 132 -10.66 -9.85 4.44
C LEU A 132 -10.64 -11.03 5.40
N LYS A 133 -11.00 -10.86 6.67
CA LYS A 133 -10.92 -11.89 7.73
C LYS A 133 -9.48 -12.34 7.98
N VAL A 134 -8.56 -11.38 8.02
CA VAL A 134 -7.19 -11.61 8.50
C VAL A 134 -7.27 -12.01 9.97
N PRO A 135 -6.53 -13.06 10.42
CA PRO A 135 -6.61 -13.48 11.81
C PRO A 135 -6.07 -12.40 12.76
N LYS A 136 -6.48 -12.50 14.03
CA LYS A 136 -6.19 -11.46 15.03
C LYS A 136 -4.69 -11.22 15.25
N PRO A 137 -3.82 -12.23 15.38
CA PRO A 137 -2.39 -12.00 15.57
C PRO A 137 -1.78 -11.14 14.46
N GLU A 138 -2.04 -11.48 13.20
CA GLU A 138 -1.54 -10.74 12.04
C GLU A 138 -2.16 -9.34 11.95
N THR A 139 -3.43 -9.20 12.33
CA THR A 139 -4.10 -7.89 12.39
C THR A 139 -3.41 -6.97 13.41
N ASP A 140 -3.15 -7.47 14.62
CA ASP A 140 -2.51 -6.69 15.68
C ASP A 140 -1.09 -6.29 15.28
N GLU A 141 -0.32 -7.21 14.67
CA GLU A 141 1.04 -6.94 14.17
C GLU A 141 1.05 -5.87 13.07
N VAL A 142 0.15 -5.98 12.09
CA VAL A 142 0.05 -5.01 10.97
C VAL A 142 -0.34 -3.63 11.48
N LEU A 143 -1.32 -3.53 12.40
CA LEU A 143 -1.73 -2.25 12.95
C LEU A 143 -0.65 -1.61 13.83
N ALA A 144 0.09 -2.40 14.61
CA ALA A 144 1.22 -1.92 15.40
C ALA A 144 2.36 -1.39 14.50
N ALA A 145 2.72 -2.14 13.46
CA ALA A 145 3.72 -1.71 12.48
C ALA A 145 3.29 -0.43 11.76
N PHE A 146 2.01 -0.33 11.36
CA PHE A 146 1.46 0.87 10.74
C PHE A 146 1.55 2.08 11.70
N ALA A 147 1.14 1.91 12.95
CA ALA A 147 1.15 2.97 13.96
C ALA A 147 2.56 3.52 14.26
N ALA A 148 3.60 2.69 14.14
CA ALA A 148 4.99 3.12 14.32
C ALA A 148 5.42 4.25 13.37
N HIS A 149 4.75 4.39 12.22
CA HIS A 149 5.07 5.42 11.22
C HIS A 149 4.28 6.73 11.39
N LYS A 150 3.43 6.87 12.43
CA LYS A 150 2.60 8.07 12.64
C LYS A 150 3.43 9.36 12.66
N GLY A 151 4.59 9.35 13.32
CA GLY A 151 5.47 10.51 13.42
C GLY A 151 6.00 10.98 12.06
N GLU A 152 6.42 10.05 11.20
CA GLU A 152 6.94 10.35 9.87
C GLU A 152 5.86 10.94 8.96
N VAL A 153 4.66 10.34 8.97
CA VAL A 153 3.55 10.75 8.08
C VAL A 153 2.95 12.09 8.51
N THR A 154 2.89 12.36 9.81
CA THR A 154 2.32 13.61 10.34
C THR A 154 3.35 14.76 10.41
N ALA A 155 4.62 14.51 10.08
CA ALA A 155 5.68 15.51 10.19
C ALA A 155 5.41 16.79 9.40
N GLY A 156 4.77 16.68 8.22
CA GLY A 156 4.39 17.84 7.40
C GLY A 156 3.30 18.73 8.02
N TYR A 157 2.43 18.13 8.85
CA TYR A 157 1.42 18.85 9.62
C TYR A 157 2.06 19.59 10.81
N VAL A 158 2.90 18.89 11.58
CA VAL A 158 3.56 19.44 12.78
C VAL A 158 4.53 20.58 12.42
N ALA A 159 5.26 20.46 11.32
CA ALA A 159 6.33 21.39 10.95
C ALA A 159 5.89 22.83 10.61
N LYS A 160 4.59 23.11 10.48
CA LYS A 160 4.09 24.48 10.21
C LYS A 160 3.09 25.02 11.23
N GLY A 161 2.87 24.33 12.36
CA GLY A 161 1.80 24.66 13.30
C GLY A 161 0.45 24.29 12.72
N GLY A 162 -0.37 23.58 13.50
CA GLY A 162 -1.72 23.16 13.11
C GLY A 162 -2.60 24.30 12.64
#